data_AF-A0A2V0R991-F1
#
_entry.id   AF-A0A2V0R991-F1
#
_cell.length_a   1.000
_cell.length_b   1.000
_cell.length_c   1.000
_cell.angle_alpha   90.00
_cell.angle_beta   90.00
_cell.angle_gamma   90.00
#
_symmetry.space_group_name_H-M   'P 1'
#
loop_
_entity.id
_entity.type
_entity.pdbx_description
1 polymer ?
#
loop_
_entity_poly.entity_id
_entity_poly.type
_entity_poly.pdbx_seq_one_letter_code
_entity_poly.pdbx_strand_id
1 'polypeptide(L)'
;MGGKTQSHIRARCQTKQNKGRYKYSFDASSFDQTLPAFVMGLFFFSIKVLFACNKFTQKRIHMLMRYELTAGYFHKSFRHIRRRIGGLLSGSGFTNQIGTFCSLFMAITTLLCMGFSIEQIRKKFDFMVTGDDLVIFSDVELDFDSFIQLSSENFGIVYTMNTEIIGTPDNDVFEFAGST
;
A
#
# COMPACT_ATOMS: atom_id res chain seq x y z
N MET A 1 12.52 11.06 -10.45
CA MET A 1 12.96 11.43 -9.08
C MET A 1 13.02 10.19 -8.16
N GLY A 2 13.70 9.10 -8.56
CA GLY A 2 13.70 7.83 -7.80
C GLY A 2 14.85 7.61 -6.81
N GLY A 3 15.94 8.40 -6.90
CA GLY A 3 17.17 8.14 -6.13
C GLY A 3 17.12 8.45 -4.62
N LYS A 4 16.11 9.20 -4.14
CA LYS A 4 15.96 9.49 -2.70
C LYS A 4 15.26 8.36 -1.95
N THR A 5 14.40 7.59 -2.59
CA THR A 5 13.65 6.53 -1.91
C THR A 5 14.57 5.35 -1.57
N GLN A 6 15.45 4.94 -2.49
CA GLN A 6 16.39 3.83 -2.27
C GLN A 6 17.40 4.08 -1.14
N SER A 7 17.98 5.28 -1.07
CA SER A 7 18.94 5.62 -0.01
C SER A 7 18.29 5.65 1.37
N HIS A 8 17.03 6.10 1.46
CA HIS A 8 16.26 6.06 2.69
C HIS A 8 15.89 4.62 3.10
N ILE A 9 15.53 3.76 2.15
CA ILE A 9 15.32 2.33 2.41
C ILE A 9 16.58 1.68 2.94
N ARG A 10 17.72 1.91 2.28
CA ARG A 10 19.02 1.35 2.66
C ARG A 10 19.39 1.76 4.08
N ALA A 11 19.27 3.05 4.40
CA ALA A 11 19.53 3.57 5.73
C ALA A 11 18.62 2.93 6.80
N ARG A 12 17.36 2.63 6.48
CA ARG A 12 16.40 2.02 7.41
C ARG A 12 16.59 0.51 7.59
N CYS A 13 16.94 -0.20 6.52
CA CYS A 13 17.29 -1.63 6.56
C CYS A 13 18.54 -1.87 7.40
N GLN A 14 19.49 -0.93 7.38
CA GLN A 14 20.75 -0.98 8.15
C GLN A 14 20.62 -0.46 9.59
N THR A 15 19.42 -0.10 10.05
CA THR A 15 19.23 0.29 11.46
C THR A 15 19.45 -0.90 12.40
N LYS A 16 19.98 -0.66 13.60
CA LYS A 16 20.17 -1.69 14.64
C LYS A 16 18.87 -2.47 14.95
N GLN A 17 17.71 -1.83 14.77
CA GLN A 17 16.39 -2.40 15.01
C GLN A 17 15.97 -3.42 13.95
N ASN A 18 16.44 -3.31 12.71
CA ASN A 18 16.04 -4.19 11.60
C ASN A 18 17.07 -5.25 11.24
N LYS A 19 18.24 -5.24 11.89
CA LYS A 19 19.30 -6.22 11.66
C LYS A 19 18.86 -7.60 12.16
N GLY A 20 18.86 -8.60 11.28
CA GLY A 20 18.50 -9.99 11.58
C GLY A 20 17.00 -10.32 11.47
N ARG A 21 16.19 -9.41 10.92
CA ARG A 21 14.77 -9.62 10.64
C ARG A 21 14.54 -10.10 9.21
N TYR A 22 13.44 -10.82 8.99
CA TYR A 22 12.97 -11.14 7.65
C TYR A 22 12.48 -9.88 6.93
N LYS A 23 12.71 -9.81 5.62
CA LYS A 23 12.27 -8.71 4.76
C LYS A 23 11.52 -9.25 3.57
N TYR A 24 10.33 -8.70 3.35
CA TYR A 24 9.45 -9.07 2.25
C TYR A 24 9.11 -7.82 1.46
N SER A 25 9.50 -7.78 0.19
CA SER A 25 9.17 -6.70 -0.74
C SER A 25 8.05 -7.17 -1.67
N PHE A 26 6.94 -6.45 -1.63
CA PHE A 26 5.76 -6.71 -2.44
C PHE A 26 5.56 -5.55 -3.41
N ASP A 27 5.40 -5.92 -4.68
CA ASP A 27 5.05 -5.01 -5.76
C ASP A 27 3.66 -5.38 -6.28
N ALA A 28 2.74 -4.43 -6.35
CA ALA A 28 1.35 -4.70 -6.69
C ALA A 28 1.07 -4.52 -8.18
N SER A 29 0.71 -5.60 -8.85
CA SER A 29 0.39 -5.56 -10.27
C SER A 29 -0.86 -4.71 -10.54
N SER A 30 -0.68 -3.62 -11.28
CA SER A 30 -1.76 -2.70 -11.68
C SER A 30 -2.56 -2.17 -10.47
N PHE A 31 -1.89 -1.82 -9.37
CA PHE A 31 -2.52 -1.38 -8.11
C PHE A 31 -3.60 -0.32 -8.28
N ASP A 32 -3.27 0.77 -8.98
CA ASP A 32 -4.21 1.86 -9.26
C ASP A 32 -5.46 1.39 -10.00
N GLN A 33 -5.36 0.26 -10.70
CA GLN A 33 -6.47 -0.29 -11.46
C GLN A 33 -7.32 -1.27 -10.66
N THR A 34 -6.69 -1.99 -9.73
CA THR A 34 -7.30 -3.09 -8.98
C THR A 34 -7.76 -2.67 -7.60
N LEU A 35 -7.36 -1.48 -7.13
CA LEU A 35 -7.70 -0.99 -5.79
C LEU A 35 -9.22 -0.98 -5.53
N PRO A 36 -9.72 -1.72 -4.52
CA PRO A 36 -11.14 -1.77 -4.23
C PRO A 36 -11.71 -0.44 -3.72
N ALA A 37 -12.88 -0.07 -4.25
CA ALA A 37 -13.60 1.15 -3.86
C ALA A 37 -13.90 1.22 -2.35
N PHE A 38 -14.15 0.07 -1.71
CA PHE A 38 -14.46 0.04 -0.27
C PHE A 38 -13.23 0.41 0.59
N VAL A 39 -12.03 -0.04 0.21
CA VAL A 39 -10.78 0.30 0.91
C VAL A 39 -10.48 1.79 0.77
N MET A 40 -10.66 2.34 -0.44
CA MET A 40 -10.60 3.79 -0.65
C MET A 40 -11.65 4.54 0.20
N GLY A 41 -12.86 4.00 0.33
CA GLY A 41 -13.90 4.57 1.20
C GLY A 41 -13.46 4.64 2.67
N LEU A 42 -12.76 3.61 3.16
CA LEU A 42 -12.22 3.59 4.51
C LEU A 42 -11.18 4.69 4.75
N PHE A 43 -10.31 4.99 3.77
CA PHE A 43 -9.38 6.12 3.86
C PHE A 43 -10.11 7.45 4.15
N PHE A 44 -11.14 7.77 3.36
CA PHE A 44 -11.90 9.01 3.56
C PHE A 44 -12.71 9.00 4.86
N PHE A 45 -13.15 7.83 5.33
CA PHE A 45 -13.78 7.68 6.63
C PHE A 45 -12.79 7.97 7.76
N SER A 46 -11.58 7.38 7.71
CA SER A 46 -10.51 7.60 8.69
C SER A 46 -10.11 9.07 8.78
N ILE A 47 -10.01 9.80 7.66
CA ILE A 47 -9.74 11.25 7.69
C ILE A 47 -10.82 12.00 8.49
N LYS A 48 -12.11 11.71 8.27
CA LYS A 48 -13.18 12.41 8.99
C LYS A 48 -13.08 12.21 10.50
N VAL A 49 -12.72 11.00 10.92
CA VAL A 49 -12.56 10.63 12.33
C VAL A 49 -11.31 11.29 12.91
N LEU A 50 -10.15 11.13 12.28
CA LEU A 50 -8.86 11.61 12.78
C LEU A 50 -8.79 13.14 12.90
N PHE A 51 -9.39 13.85 11.95
CA PHE A 51 -9.35 15.32 11.93
C PHE A 51 -10.56 15.96 12.61
N ALA A 52 -11.39 15.18 13.33
CA ALA A 52 -12.58 15.66 14.05
C ALA A 52 -13.40 16.67 13.23
N CYS A 53 -13.63 16.34 11.96
CA CYS A 53 -14.12 17.30 10.97
C CYS A 53 -15.51 17.84 11.35
N ASN A 54 -15.69 19.17 11.29
CA ASN A 54 -17.02 19.77 11.40
C ASN A 54 -17.92 19.37 10.20
N LYS A 55 -19.24 19.63 10.31
CA LYS A 55 -20.22 19.26 9.27
C LYS A 55 -19.86 19.78 7.87
N PHE A 56 -19.29 20.98 7.78
CA PHE A 56 -18.90 21.59 6.51
C PHE A 56 -17.73 20.83 5.86
N THR A 57 -16.67 20.55 6.63
CA THR A 57 -15.51 19.79 6.16
C THR A 57 -15.89 18.35 5.80
N GLN A 58 -16.76 17.70 6.59
CA GLN A 58 -17.26 16.36 6.29
C GLN A 58 -17.97 16.28 4.93
N LYS A 59 -18.80 17.30 4.60
CA LYS A 59 -19.47 17.39 3.30
C LYS A 59 -18.47 17.50 2.16
N ARG A 60 -17.42 18.32 2.31
CA ARG A 60 -16.35 18.45 1.30
C ARG A 60 -15.55 17.17 1.12
N ILE A 61 -15.17 16.49 2.21
CA ILE A 61 -14.50 15.18 2.13
C ILE A 61 -15.38 14.15 1.43
N HIS A 62 -16.69 14.14 1.73
CA HIS A 62 -17.62 13.24 1.05
C HIS A 62 -17.73 13.53 -0.45
N MET A 63 -17.72 14.80 -0.86
CA MET A 63 -17.68 15.17 -2.28
C MET A 63 -16.38 14.72 -2.94
N LEU A 64 -15.22 14.93 -2.29
CA LEU A 64 -13.91 14.48 -2.78
C LEU A 64 -13.87 12.96 -2.95
N MET A 65 -14.34 12.21 -1.94
CA MET A 65 -14.47 10.76 -2.01
C MET A 65 -15.31 10.32 -3.22
N ARG A 66 -16.47 10.95 -3.45
CA ARG A 66 -17.31 10.64 -4.61
C ARG A 66 -16.59 10.95 -5.92
N TYR A 67 -15.84 12.05 -5.98
CA TYR A 67 -15.05 12.39 -7.15
C TYR A 67 -13.98 11.32 -7.41
N GLU A 68 -13.13 11.00 -6.44
CA GLU A 68 -12.06 10.00 -6.60
C GLU A 68 -12.61 8.61 -6.99
N LEU A 69 -13.78 8.23 -6.47
CA LEU A 69 -14.39 6.93 -6.77
C LEU A 69 -15.14 6.85 -8.10
N THR A 70 -15.55 7.98 -8.67
CA THR A 70 -16.46 8.01 -9.85
C THR A 70 -15.96 8.89 -10.99
N ALA A 71 -14.77 9.48 -10.84
CA ALA A 71 -14.14 10.32 -11.84
C ALA A 71 -14.10 9.55 -13.17
N GLY A 72 -14.68 10.18 -14.20
CA GLY A 72 -14.61 9.65 -15.53
C GLY A 72 -13.31 10.07 -16.19
N TYR A 73 -12.75 9.20 -17.04
CA TYR A 73 -11.62 9.57 -17.88
C TYR A 73 -12.08 9.72 -19.33
N PHE A 74 -11.50 10.69 -20.03
CA PHE A 74 -11.73 10.90 -21.45
C PHE A 74 -10.71 10.10 -22.24
N HIS A 75 -11.18 9.15 -23.06
CA HIS A 75 -10.33 8.40 -23.95
C HIS A 75 -10.44 8.95 -25.38
N LYS A 76 -9.31 9.40 -25.96
CA LYS A 76 -9.26 10.00 -27.30
C LYS A 76 -9.93 9.13 -28.37
N SER A 77 -9.81 7.81 -28.27
CA SER A 77 -10.38 6.87 -29.23
C SER A 77 -11.89 6.65 -29.12
N PHE A 78 -12.54 7.03 -28.01
CA PHE A 78 -13.94 6.67 -27.77
C PHE A 78 -14.91 7.86 -27.75
N ARG A 79 -14.46 9.13 -27.85
CA ARG A 79 -15.29 10.36 -27.74
C ARG A 79 -16.26 10.40 -26.53
N HIS A 80 -16.15 9.46 -25.59
CA HIS A 80 -17.05 9.29 -24.46
C HIS A 80 -16.27 9.19 -23.15
N ILE A 81 -16.86 9.73 -22.08
CA ILE A 81 -16.35 9.62 -20.72
C ILE A 81 -16.85 8.28 -20.15
N ARG A 82 -15.95 7.36 -19.82
CA ARG A 82 -16.32 6.16 -19.05
C ARG A 82 -16.15 6.44 -17.57
N ARG A 83 -17.19 6.16 -16.79
CA ARG A 83 -17.10 6.15 -15.31
C ARG A 83 -16.46 4.84 -14.88
N ARG A 84 -15.36 4.94 -14.15
CA ARG A 84 -14.81 3.83 -13.39
C ARG A 84 -15.41 3.89 -11.99
N ILE A 85 -15.80 2.75 -11.41
CA ILE A 85 -16.11 2.63 -9.99
C ILE A 85 -14.96 1.85 -9.36
N GLY A 86 -14.25 2.46 -8.43
CA GLY A 86 -13.01 1.91 -7.87
C GLY A 86 -11.80 2.12 -8.77
N GLY A 87 -10.66 1.59 -8.36
CA GLY A 87 -9.37 2.00 -8.87
C GLY A 87 -9.00 3.41 -8.41
N LEU A 88 -7.72 3.61 -8.17
CA LEU A 88 -7.15 4.90 -7.82
C LEU A 88 -7.00 5.77 -9.07
N LEU A 89 -7.33 7.06 -8.95
CA LEU A 89 -7.13 8.02 -10.03
C LEU A 89 -5.64 8.44 -10.05
N SER A 90 -4.84 7.79 -10.88
CA SER A 90 -3.43 8.12 -11.07
C SER A 90 -3.27 9.58 -11.52
N GLY A 91 -2.48 10.36 -10.78
CA GLY A 91 -2.25 11.78 -11.06
C GLY A 91 -3.13 12.75 -10.26
N SER A 92 -3.99 12.25 -9.36
CA SER A 92 -4.63 13.10 -8.36
C SER A 92 -3.59 13.56 -7.32
N GLY A 93 -3.83 14.71 -6.69
CA GLY A 93 -2.95 15.21 -5.62
C GLY A 93 -2.94 14.34 -4.37
N PHE A 94 -3.84 13.34 -4.30
CA PHE A 94 -3.99 12.41 -3.18
C PHE A 94 -3.61 10.97 -3.54
N THR A 95 -3.24 10.67 -4.79
CA THR A 95 -2.94 9.29 -5.25
C THR A 95 -1.99 8.60 -4.28
N ASN A 96 -0.82 9.19 -4.00
CA ASN A 96 0.17 8.54 -3.16
C ASN A 96 -0.31 8.34 -1.71
N GLN A 97 -1.06 9.28 -1.14
CA GLN A 97 -1.58 9.19 0.23
C GLN A 97 -2.68 8.14 0.35
N ILE A 98 -3.60 8.08 -0.62
CA ILE A 98 -4.65 7.06 -0.68
C ILE A 98 -3.99 5.69 -0.86
N GLY A 99 -3.08 5.56 -1.83
CA GLY A 99 -2.36 4.31 -2.10
C GLY A 99 -1.62 3.82 -0.87
N THR A 100 -0.81 4.67 -0.25
CA THR A 100 -0.05 4.33 0.97
C THR A 100 -0.95 3.83 2.09
N PHE A 101 -2.07 4.52 2.35
CA PHE A 101 -3.02 4.10 3.38
C PHE A 101 -3.65 2.75 3.04
N CYS A 102 -4.10 2.58 1.79
CA CYS A 102 -4.78 1.38 1.35
C CYS A 102 -3.84 0.17 1.40
N SER A 103 -2.62 0.31 0.89
CA SER A 103 -1.58 -0.72 0.93
C SER A 103 -1.28 -1.16 2.37
N LEU A 104 -1.12 -0.21 3.30
CA LEU A 104 -0.90 -0.53 4.71
C LEU A 104 -2.12 -1.22 5.34
N PHE A 105 -3.33 -0.72 5.07
CA PHE A 105 -4.57 -1.30 5.60
C PHE A 105 -4.77 -2.74 5.12
N MET A 106 -4.57 -3.00 3.84
CA MET A 106 -4.68 -4.34 3.25
C MET A 106 -3.61 -5.27 3.80
N ALA A 107 -2.36 -4.82 3.97
CA ALA A 107 -1.29 -5.62 4.57
C ALA A 107 -1.62 -6.02 6.01
N ILE A 108 -2.05 -5.07 6.86
CA ILE A 108 -2.44 -5.36 8.25
C ILE A 108 -3.62 -6.32 8.28
N THR A 109 -4.64 -6.11 7.44
CA THR A 109 -5.82 -6.98 7.40
C THR A 109 -5.45 -8.39 6.97
N THR A 110 -4.54 -8.53 6.00
CA THR A 110 -4.05 -9.84 5.56
C THR A 110 -3.32 -10.57 6.69
N LEU A 111 -2.47 -9.88 7.46
CA LEU A 111 -1.82 -10.47 8.64
C LEU A 111 -2.84 -10.90 9.72
N LEU A 112 -3.91 -10.13 9.92
CA LEU A 112 -4.99 -10.55 10.82
C LEU A 112 -5.68 -11.82 10.31
N CYS A 113 -5.94 -11.93 9.00
CA CYS A 113 -6.50 -13.13 8.37
C CYS A 113 -5.56 -14.35 8.46
N MET A 114 -4.24 -14.14 8.48
CA MET A 114 -3.24 -15.18 8.74
C MET A 114 -3.18 -15.61 10.22
N GLY A 115 -3.99 -15.00 11.10
CA GLY A 115 -4.11 -15.39 12.51
C GLY A 115 -3.22 -14.60 13.47
N PHE A 116 -2.51 -13.57 13.00
CA PHE A 116 -1.79 -12.67 13.90
C PHE A 116 -2.76 -11.75 14.65
N SER A 117 -2.53 -11.52 15.94
CA SER A 117 -3.26 -10.51 16.69
C SER A 117 -2.71 -9.10 16.44
N ILE A 118 -3.52 -8.06 16.69
CA ILE A 118 -3.08 -6.65 16.59
C ILE A 118 -1.81 -6.42 17.43
N GLU A 119 -1.71 -7.02 18.61
CA GLU A 119 -0.56 -6.86 19.49
C GLU A 119 0.70 -7.53 18.93
N GLN A 120 0.55 -8.69 18.28
CA GLN A 120 1.66 -9.34 17.58
C GLN A 120 2.10 -8.51 16.37
N ILE A 121 1.16 -7.98 15.58
CA ILE A 121 1.46 -7.12 14.43
C ILE A 121 2.28 -5.91 14.88
N ARG A 122 1.86 -5.22 15.94
CA ARG A 122 2.55 -4.02 16.47
C ARG A 122 3.96 -4.28 17.01
N LYS A 123 4.21 -5.49 17.52
CA LYS A 123 5.49 -5.82 18.18
C LYS A 123 6.50 -6.49 17.25
N LYS A 124 6.01 -7.32 16.32
CA LYS A 124 6.85 -8.21 15.51
C LYS A 124 7.01 -7.75 14.07
N PHE A 125 6.16 -6.83 13.59
CA PHE A 125 6.15 -6.37 12.22
C PHE A 125 6.38 -4.88 12.15
N ASP A 126 7.20 -4.45 11.19
CA ASP A 126 7.33 -3.05 10.79
C ASP A 126 7.03 -2.92 9.30
N PHE A 127 6.42 -1.79 8.94
CA PHE A 127 5.96 -1.54 7.57
C PHE A 127 6.64 -0.30 7.01
N MET A 128 6.97 -0.38 5.73
CA MET A 128 7.35 0.78 4.94
C MET A 128 6.55 0.74 3.66
N VAL A 129 5.74 1.78 3.48
CA VAL A 129 4.74 1.83 2.43
C VAL A 129 4.84 3.17 1.73
N THR A 130 4.84 3.17 0.40
CA THR A 130 4.81 4.39 -0.41
C THR A 130 4.00 4.11 -1.66
N GLY A 131 2.75 4.57 -1.68
CA GLY A 131 1.81 4.25 -2.75
C GLY A 131 1.48 2.76 -2.72
N ASP A 132 1.80 2.08 -3.80
CA ASP A 132 1.67 0.64 -4.01
C ASP A 132 2.88 -0.17 -3.54
N ASP A 133 4.04 0.46 -3.37
CA ASP A 133 5.24 -0.19 -2.85
C ASP A 133 5.08 -0.55 -1.36
N LEU A 134 5.25 -1.84 -1.04
CA LEU A 134 5.14 -2.37 0.31
C LEU A 134 6.37 -3.19 0.69
N VAL A 135 7.01 -2.81 1.79
CA VAL A 135 8.04 -3.62 2.45
C VAL A 135 7.60 -3.95 3.87
N ILE A 136 7.62 -5.24 4.20
CA ILE A 136 7.34 -5.76 5.54
C ILE A 136 8.64 -6.28 6.15
N PHE A 137 8.98 -5.79 7.33
CA PHE A 137 10.04 -6.34 8.19
C PHE A 137 9.38 -7.16 9.28
N SER A 138 9.90 -8.36 9.56
CA SER A 138 9.29 -9.28 10.52
C SER A 138 10.31 -10.02 11.37
N ASP A 139 10.02 -10.17 12.66
CA ASP A 139 10.80 -11.03 13.58
C ASP A 139 10.47 -12.52 13.43
N VAL A 140 9.36 -12.81 12.76
CA VAL A 140 8.89 -14.17 12.50
C VAL A 140 8.82 -14.42 11.01
N GLU A 141 9.04 -15.66 10.60
CA GLU A 141 8.89 -16.03 9.21
C GLU A 141 7.42 -15.87 8.80
N LEU A 142 7.20 -15.16 7.70
CA LEU A 142 5.90 -14.96 7.08
C LEU A 142 5.75 -15.98 5.94
N ASP A 143 4.67 -16.75 5.97
CA ASP A 143 4.23 -17.53 4.81
C ASP A 143 3.71 -16.56 3.73
N PHE A 144 4.58 -16.25 2.78
CA PHE A 144 4.30 -15.23 1.77
C PHE A 144 3.30 -15.73 0.72
N ASP A 145 3.27 -17.03 0.41
CA ASP A 145 2.30 -17.58 -0.54
C ASP A 145 0.89 -17.41 0.02
N SER A 146 0.71 -17.74 1.30
CA SER A 146 -0.54 -17.47 2.02
C SER A 146 -0.87 -15.98 2.06
N PHE A 147 0.11 -15.10 2.26
CA PHE A 147 -0.10 -13.65 2.26
C PHE A 147 -0.59 -13.13 0.90
N ILE A 148 0.04 -13.56 -0.19
CA ILE A 148 -0.33 -13.17 -1.56
C ILE A 148 -1.72 -13.70 -1.91
N GLN A 149 -1.97 -14.98 -1.61
CA GLN A 149 -3.26 -15.61 -1.85
C GLN A 149 -4.39 -14.88 -1.10
N LEU A 150 -4.24 -14.66 0.20
CA LEU A 150 -5.25 -13.97 1.00
C LEU A 150 -5.44 -12.52 0.56
N SER A 151 -4.39 -11.83 0.14
CA SER A 151 -4.50 -10.47 -0.40
C SER A 151 -5.32 -10.45 -1.70
N SER A 152 -5.11 -11.44 -2.57
CA SER A 152 -5.85 -11.59 -3.81
C SER A 152 -7.31 -11.96 -3.57
N GLU A 153 -7.58 -12.91 -2.66
CA GLU A 153 -8.94 -13.34 -2.33
C GLU A 153 -9.77 -12.24 -1.66
N ASN A 154 -9.18 -11.49 -0.72
CA ASN A 154 -9.92 -10.47 0.05
C ASN A 154 -10.02 -9.14 -0.69
N PHE A 155 -9.02 -8.77 -1.49
CA PHE A 155 -8.91 -7.44 -2.07
C PHE A 155 -8.78 -7.42 -3.59
N GLY A 156 -8.63 -8.57 -4.25
CA GLY A 156 -8.35 -8.63 -5.69
C GLY A 156 -6.99 -8.04 -6.08
N ILE A 157 -6.08 -7.85 -5.12
CA ILE A 157 -4.73 -7.34 -5.35
C ILE A 157 -3.79 -8.53 -5.58
N VAL A 158 -3.08 -8.51 -6.70
CA VAL A 158 -2.05 -9.50 -7.01
C VAL A 158 -0.69 -8.85 -6.74
N TYR A 159 0.02 -9.40 -5.76
CA TYR A 159 1.39 -9.03 -5.48
C TYR A 159 2.35 -9.93 -6.25
N THR A 160 3.34 -9.31 -6.89
CA THR A 160 4.58 -9.97 -7.29
C THR A 160 5.61 -9.77 -6.18
N MET A 161 6.42 -10.80 -5.95
CA MET A 161 7.32 -10.82 -4.81
C MET A 161 8.78 -10.80 -5.24
N ASN A 162 9.56 -9.98 -4.54
CA ASN A 162 11.02 -10.12 -4.47
C ASN A 162 11.40 -10.46 -3.02
N THR A 163 11.74 -11.73 -2.76
CA THR A 163 12.26 -12.19 -1.45
C THR A 163 13.73 -11.87 -1.32
N GLU A 164 14.14 -11.22 -0.23
CA GLU A 164 15.54 -11.19 0.18
C GLU A 164 15.64 -11.26 1.71
N ILE A 165 16.48 -12.15 2.23
CA ILE A 165 16.79 -12.23 3.66
C ILE A 165 17.76 -11.09 3.99
N ILE A 166 17.35 -10.14 4.84
CA ILE A 166 18.29 -9.18 5.44
C ILE A 166 19.05 -9.91 6.55
N GLY A 167 20.27 -10.38 6.27
CA GLY A 167 21.08 -10.98 7.34
C GLY A 167 22.31 -11.79 6.95
N THR A 168 22.53 -12.13 5.67
CA THR A 168 23.85 -12.62 5.23
C THR A 168 24.70 -11.46 4.71
N PRO A 169 26.02 -11.46 4.99
CA PRO A 169 26.92 -10.32 4.79
C PRO A 169 27.07 -9.85 3.32
N ASP A 170 26.51 -10.57 2.34
CA ASP A 170 26.76 -10.33 0.91
C ASP A 170 25.66 -9.57 0.14
N ASN A 171 24.47 -9.32 0.72
CA ASN A 171 23.37 -8.67 -0.01
C ASN A 171 23.12 -7.24 0.46
N ASP A 172 23.97 -6.32 0.00
CA ASP A 172 24.01 -4.93 0.51
C ASP A 172 23.60 -3.86 -0.54
N VAL A 173 22.84 -4.23 -1.58
CA VAL A 173 22.29 -3.28 -2.57
C VAL A 173 20.88 -3.68 -3.00
N PHE A 174 19.92 -2.78 -2.85
CA PHE A 174 18.56 -2.93 -3.38
C PHE A 174 18.21 -1.80 -4.32
N GLU A 175 17.62 -2.16 -5.47
CA GLU A 175 16.97 -1.25 -6.40
C GLU A 175 15.44 -1.40 -6.28
N PHE A 176 14.72 -0.27 -6.25
CA PHE A 176 13.30 -0.25 -6.58
C PHE A 176 13.16 -0.53 -8.08
N ALA A 177 12.30 -1.48 -8.46
CA ALA A 177 11.95 -1.70 -9.86
C ALA A 177 11.24 -0.43 -10.39
N GLY A 178 11.90 0.31 -11.27
CA GLY A 178 11.37 1.55 -11.86
C GLY A 178 12.29 2.77 -11.78
N SER A 179 13.52 2.64 -11.27
CA SER A 179 14.52 3.72 -11.31
C SER A 179 15.54 3.57 -12.45
N THR A 180 15.07 3.45 -13.69
CA THR A 180 15.84 3.85 -14.88
C THR A 180 15.32 5.19 -15.38
#